data_AF-A0A6S7IMK2-F1
#
_entry.id   AF-A0A6S7IMK2-F1
#
_cell.length_a   1.000
_cell.length_b   1.000
_cell.length_c   1.000
_cell.angle_alpha   90.00
_cell.angle_beta   90.00
_cell.angle_gamma   90.00
#
_symmetry.space_group_name_H-M   'P 1'
#
loop_
_entity.id
_entity.type
_entity.pdbx_description
1 polymer ?
#
loop_
_entity_poly.entity_id
_entity_poly.type
_entity_poly.pdbx_seq_one_letter_code
_entity_poly.pdbx_strand_id
1 'polypeptide(L)'
;MNLDVIYGDTDSIMINTNTTDFKEVLKLGNKVKNEVNKLYKLLEIDIDGVFKSMLLLKKKKYAAITVQALDNGTFHESKETKGLDIVRRDWCQLAKDAGNYVLDQILSAEARDTIVENIAEYLSKVGEDVQGGNLALEKFVINKQLTKAPNEYPDKKSLPHVHVALWMKSKNKKVNVGDTIPYVICDDGSTLPMAQRAYHPEEFLRSETLKLDSKYYLAHQVHPVVSRLCDPIDGTDSAHIASCLGLDPSGYRSSIAHKDENDALLGGEAQMSDEERFK
;
A
#
# COMPACT_ATOMS: atom_id res chain seq x y z
N MET A 1 12.49 5.52 31.52
CA MET A 1 12.85 4.15 31.05
C MET A 1 13.71 4.17 29.78
N ASN A 2 14.02 5.34 29.19
CA ASN A 2 14.85 5.50 27.98
C ASN A 2 14.50 4.51 26.87
N LEU A 3 13.22 4.45 26.51
CA LEU A 3 12.69 3.60 25.45
C LEU A 3 12.35 4.46 24.24
N ASP A 4 12.60 3.91 23.06
CA ASP A 4 12.32 4.54 21.78
C ASP A 4 10.90 4.18 21.33
N VAL A 5 9.99 5.16 21.38
CA VAL A 5 8.58 4.98 20.99
C VAL A 5 8.46 5.39 19.53
N ILE A 6 8.31 4.40 18.65
CA ILE A 6 8.31 4.61 17.20
C ILE A 6 6.90 4.84 16.61
N TYR A 7 5.85 4.46 17.35
CA TYR A 7 4.46 4.65 16.92
C TYR A 7 3.49 4.62 18.09
N GLY A 8 2.35 5.30 17.94
CA GLY A 8 1.20 5.18 18.82
C GLY A 8 -0.10 5.55 18.10
N ASP A 9 -1.18 4.86 18.47
CA ASP A 9 -2.56 5.15 18.02
C ASP A 9 -3.46 5.31 19.27
N THR A 10 -4.79 5.33 19.10
CA THR A 10 -5.79 5.56 20.17
C THR A 10 -5.47 4.88 21.50
N ASP A 11 -5.12 3.59 21.47
CA ASP A 11 -4.98 2.70 22.63
C ASP A 11 -3.76 1.79 22.53
N SER A 12 -2.81 2.09 21.63
CA SER A 12 -1.63 1.27 21.39
C SER A 12 -0.36 2.11 21.29
N ILE A 13 0.76 1.54 21.73
CA ILE A 13 2.11 2.08 21.58
C ILE A 13 3.03 1.00 21.02
N MET A 14 3.99 1.39 20.20
CA MET A 14 5.03 0.51 19.67
C MET A 14 6.39 1.02 20.09
N ILE A 15 7.20 0.12 20.62
CA ILE A 15 8.50 0.43 21.21
C ILE A 15 9.57 -0.33 20.44
N ASN A 16 10.56 0.39 19.93
CA ASN A 16 11.76 -0.21 19.38
C ASN A 16 12.68 -0.64 20.54
N THR A 17 12.84 -1.94 20.72
CA THR A 17 13.62 -2.51 21.81
C THR A 17 15.12 -2.58 21.51
N ASN A 18 15.51 -2.48 20.23
CA ASN A 18 16.88 -2.58 19.74
C ASN A 18 17.65 -3.82 20.27
N THR A 19 16.94 -4.93 20.49
CA THR A 19 17.51 -6.23 20.89
C THR A 19 16.96 -7.35 20.03
N THR A 20 17.78 -8.38 19.79
CA THR A 20 17.39 -9.59 19.08
C THR A 20 16.96 -10.72 20.02
N ASP A 21 17.14 -10.57 21.35
CA ASP A 21 16.71 -11.57 22.32
C ASP A 21 15.23 -11.40 22.68
N PHE A 22 14.40 -12.31 22.18
CA PHE A 22 12.97 -12.34 22.47
C PHE A 22 12.65 -12.39 23.98
N LYS A 23 13.47 -13.06 24.80
CA LYS A 23 13.25 -13.13 26.25
C LYS A 23 13.50 -11.77 26.90
N GLU A 24 14.49 -11.03 26.41
CA GLU A 24 14.77 -9.67 26.87
C GLU A 24 13.62 -8.72 26.50
N VAL A 25 13.10 -8.83 25.27
CA VAL A 25 11.90 -8.09 24.84
C VAL A 25 10.72 -8.33 25.77
N LEU A 26 10.40 -9.58 26.10
CA LEU A 26 9.29 -9.89 27.01
C LEU A 26 9.54 -9.38 28.43
N LYS A 27 10.77 -9.46 28.95
CA LYS A 27 11.12 -8.88 30.26
C LYS A 27 10.91 -7.37 30.26
N LEU A 28 11.32 -6.69 29.19
CA LEU A 28 11.14 -5.25 29.04
C LEU A 28 9.66 -4.88 28.93
N GLY A 29 8.89 -5.58 28.10
CA GLY A 29 7.45 -5.38 27.96
C GLY A 29 6.71 -5.56 29.28
N ASN A 30 7.02 -6.60 30.05
CA ASN A 30 6.43 -6.81 31.37
C ASN A 30 6.82 -5.71 32.37
N LYS A 31 8.05 -5.18 32.28
CA LYS A 31 8.47 -4.04 33.08
C LYS A 31 7.63 -2.80 32.76
N VAL A 32 7.41 -2.50 31.48
CA VAL A 32 6.56 -1.37 31.04
C VAL A 32 5.12 -1.58 31.51
N LYS A 33 4.54 -2.76 31.25
CA LYS A 33 3.21 -3.16 31.70
C LYS A 33 3.01 -2.91 33.20
N ASN A 34 3.94 -3.41 34.02
CA ASN A 34 3.86 -3.29 35.47
C ASN A 34 3.97 -1.84 35.96
N GLU A 35 4.84 -1.02 35.37
CA GLU A 35 4.96 0.39 35.75
C GLU A 35 3.73 1.21 35.35
N VAL A 36 3.15 0.96 34.18
CA VAL A 36 1.93 1.65 33.71
C VAL A 36 0.71 1.23 34.54
N ASN A 37 0.51 -0.07 34.76
CA ASN A 37 -0.67 -0.58 35.46
C ASN A 37 -0.70 -0.17 36.95
N LYS A 38 0.44 0.19 37.57
CA LYS A 38 0.46 0.78 38.92
C LYS A 38 -0.26 2.12 39.01
N LEU A 39 -0.40 2.85 37.90
CA LEU A 39 -0.99 4.18 37.87
C LEU A 39 -2.53 4.15 37.82
N TYR A 40 -3.12 3.01 37.48
CA TYR A 40 -4.56 2.88 37.23
C TYR A 40 -5.16 1.72 38.04
N LYS A 41 -6.45 1.82 38.39
CA LYS A 41 -7.14 0.80 39.20
C LYS A 41 -7.88 -0.25 38.37
N LEU A 42 -8.37 0.14 37.18
CA LEU A 42 -9.23 -0.67 36.31
C LEU A 42 -8.70 -0.76 34.88
N LEU A 43 -7.94 0.24 34.44
CA LEU A 43 -7.33 0.26 33.11
C LEU A 43 -6.00 -0.48 33.17
N GLU A 44 -5.82 -1.46 32.30
CA GLU A 44 -4.59 -2.22 32.17
C GLU A 44 -4.09 -2.14 30.73
N ILE A 45 -2.77 -1.96 30.57
CA ILE A 45 -2.09 -2.21 29.31
C ILE A 45 -1.58 -3.66 29.31
N ASP A 46 -1.54 -4.27 28.13
CA ASP A 46 -0.93 -5.58 27.93
C ASP A 46 -0.04 -5.59 26.69
N ILE A 47 0.79 -6.63 26.59
CA ILE A 47 1.62 -6.90 25.42
C ILE A 47 0.74 -7.60 24.39
N ASP A 48 0.39 -6.88 23.31
CA ASP A 48 -0.40 -7.45 22.21
C ASP A 48 0.43 -8.40 21.33
N GLY A 49 1.69 -8.04 21.06
CA GLY A 49 2.59 -8.86 20.24
C GLY A 49 4.01 -8.30 20.16
N VAL A 50 4.89 -9.08 19.53
CA VAL A 50 6.27 -8.69 19.23
C VAL A 50 6.47 -8.77 17.72
N PHE A 51 7.03 -7.71 17.13
CA PHE A 51 7.39 -7.70 15.72
C PHE A 51 8.89 -7.97 15.55
N LYS A 52 9.24 -8.91 14.68
CA LYS A 52 10.63 -9.21 14.28
C LYS A 52 11.18 -8.15 13.32
N SER A 53 10.35 -7.76 12.36
CA SER A 53 10.64 -6.72 11.37
C SER A 53 9.38 -5.91 11.13
N MET A 54 9.54 -4.62 10.85
CA MET A 54 8.45 -3.70 10.64
C MET A 54 8.80 -2.68 9.57
N LEU A 55 7.86 -2.44 8.67
CA LEU A 55 7.85 -1.34 7.71
C LEU A 55 6.73 -0.38 8.12
N LEU A 56 7.09 0.73 8.76
CA LEU A 56 6.17 1.80 9.15
C LEU A 56 6.22 2.90 8.10
N LEU A 57 5.11 3.13 7.39
CA LEU A 57 5.06 4.12 6.30
C LEU A 57 4.42 5.43 6.75
N LYS A 58 3.20 5.34 7.30
CA LYS A 58 2.39 6.47 7.78
C LYS A 58 1.47 5.99 8.92
N LYS A 59 0.77 6.93 9.56
CA LYS A 59 -0.28 6.59 10.53
C LYS A 59 -1.27 5.58 9.94
N LYS A 60 -1.53 4.50 10.70
CA LYS A 60 -2.40 3.37 10.31
C LYS A 60 -1.97 2.63 9.02
N LYS A 61 -0.72 2.80 8.57
CA LYS A 61 -0.15 2.17 7.39
C LYS A 61 1.20 1.53 7.71
N TYR A 62 1.16 0.23 8.00
CA TYR A 62 2.36 -0.54 8.30
C TYR A 62 2.22 -2.00 7.88
N ALA A 63 3.36 -2.67 7.79
CA ALA A 63 3.44 -4.12 7.72
C ALA A 63 4.53 -4.62 8.66
N ALA A 64 4.34 -5.80 9.23
CA ALA A 64 5.28 -6.38 10.17
C ALA A 64 5.25 -7.90 10.11
N ILE A 65 6.34 -8.52 10.55
CA ILE A 65 6.39 -9.94 10.86
C ILE A 65 6.19 -10.11 12.37
N THR A 66 5.02 -10.60 12.76
CA THR A 66 4.66 -10.89 14.15
C THR A 66 5.30 -12.22 14.58
N VAL A 67 5.84 -12.24 15.79
CA VAL A 67 6.45 -13.43 16.41
C VAL A 67 5.63 -13.85 17.61
N GLN A 68 5.24 -15.13 17.64
CA GLN A 68 4.61 -15.76 18.79
C GLN A 68 5.45 -16.95 19.25
N ALA A 69 5.70 -17.04 20.55
CA ALA A 69 6.34 -18.22 21.14
C ALA A 69 5.29 -19.32 21.29
N LEU A 70 5.58 -20.51 20.74
CA LEU A 70 4.78 -21.71 20.90
C LEU A 70 5.22 -22.48 22.15
N ASP A 71 4.31 -23.29 22.72
CA ASP A 71 4.55 -24.08 23.95
C ASP A 71 5.74 -25.05 23.84
N ASN A 72 6.09 -25.45 22.62
CA ASN A 72 7.22 -26.33 22.32
C ASN A 72 8.59 -25.60 22.27
N GLY A 73 8.62 -24.29 22.54
CA GLY A 73 9.83 -23.47 22.49
C GLY A 73 10.25 -23.00 21.09
N THR A 74 9.43 -23.25 20.06
CA THR A 74 9.63 -22.70 18.71
C THR A 74 8.88 -21.39 18.52
N PHE A 75 9.28 -20.60 17.52
CA PHE A 75 8.60 -19.36 17.15
C PHE A 75 7.73 -19.56 15.92
N HIS A 76 6.51 -19.02 15.97
CA HIS A 76 5.64 -18.88 14.82
C HIS A 76 5.71 -17.44 14.30
N GLU A 77 6.06 -17.30 13.03
CA GLU A 77 6.12 -16.01 12.34
C GLU A 77 4.90 -15.85 11.42
N SER A 78 4.23 -14.71 11.50
CA SER A 78 3.12 -14.37 10.61
C SER A 78 3.22 -12.93 10.11
N LYS A 79 2.85 -12.72 8.85
CA LYS A 79 2.84 -11.39 8.24
C LYS A 79 1.54 -10.66 8.59
N GLU A 80 1.65 -9.50 9.20
CA GLU A 80 0.55 -8.58 9.47
C GLU A 80 0.67 -7.33 8.58
N THR A 81 -0.45 -6.90 7.98
CA THR A 81 -0.51 -5.68 7.18
C THR A 81 -1.72 -4.84 7.56
N LYS A 82 -1.54 -3.53 7.76
CA LYS A 82 -2.62 -2.58 8.05
C LYS A 82 -2.57 -1.40 7.09
N GLY A 83 -3.72 -1.05 6.51
CA GLY A 83 -3.92 0.19 5.74
C GLY A 83 -3.11 0.35 4.44
N LEU A 84 -2.35 -0.68 4.04
CA LEU A 84 -1.58 -0.69 2.81
C LEU A 84 -2.48 -0.79 1.58
N ASP A 85 -2.00 -0.31 0.43
CA ASP A 85 -2.78 -0.34 -0.81
C ASP A 85 -3.05 -1.77 -1.29
N ILE A 86 -2.14 -2.70 -1.01
CA ILE A 86 -2.24 -4.12 -1.36
C ILE A 86 -3.47 -4.81 -0.74
N VAL A 87 -4.01 -4.29 0.38
CA VAL A 87 -5.22 -4.84 1.03
C VAL A 87 -6.51 -4.14 0.58
N ARG A 88 -6.43 -3.08 -0.22
CA ARG A 88 -7.60 -2.33 -0.67
C ARG A 88 -8.22 -2.95 -1.93
N ARG A 89 -9.54 -2.85 -2.08
CA ARG A 89 -10.27 -3.43 -3.21
C ARG A 89 -10.14 -2.65 -4.52
N ASP A 90 -9.78 -1.37 -4.44
CA ASP A 90 -9.73 -0.41 -5.55
C ASP A 90 -8.40 -0.37 -6.30
N TRP A 91 -7.46 -1.26 -5.99
CA TRP A 91 -6.26 -1.53 -6.79
C TRP A 91 -6.40 -2.84 -7.56
N CYS A 92 -5.87 -2.88 -8.79
CA CYS A 92 -5.85 -4.10 -9.59
C CYS A 92 -4.97 -5.18 -8.95
N GLN A 93 -5.24 -6.45 -9.29
CA GLN A 93 -4.50 -7.56 -8.72
C GLN A 93 -3.01 -7.54 -9.11
N LEU A 94 -2.67 -7.05 -10.31
CA LEU A 94 -1.27 -6.84 -10.72
C LEU A 94 -0.49 -5.95 -9.71
N ALA A 95 -1.07 -4.83 -9.31
CA ALA A 95 -0.43 -3.93 -8.34
C ALA A 95 -0.33 -4.56 -6.94
N LYS A 96 -1.32 -5.37 -6.56
CA LYS A 96 -1.29 -6.11 -5.29
C LYS A 96 -0.23 -7.20 -5.30
N ASP A 97 -0.11 -7.96 -6.38
CA ASP A 97 0.90 -9.01 -6.55
C ASP A 97 2.29 -8.39 -6.45
N ALA A 98 2.53 -7.31 -7.21
CA ALA A 98 3.80 -6.61 -7.19
C ALA A 98 4.11 -6.00 -5.80
N GLY A 99 3.13 -5.35 -5.18
CA GLY A 99 3.31 -4.79 -3.84
C GLY A 99 3.53 -5.86 -2.77
N ASN A 100 2.89 -7.04 -2.86
CA ASN A 100 3.14 -8.14 -1.93
C ASN A 100 4.54 -8.72 -2.10
N TYR A 101 5.00 -8.92 -3.35
CA TYR A 101 6.36 -9.39 -3.61
C TYR A 101 7.40 -8.42 -3.03
N VAL A 102 7.25 -7.13 -3.31
CA VAL A 102 8.14 -6.08 -2.78
C VAL A 102 8.09 -6.07 -1.25
N LEU A 103 6.91 -6.16 -0.65
CA LEU A 103 6.78 -6.21 0.80
C LEU A 103 7.48 -7.43 1.42
N ASP A 104 7.37 -8.59 0.77
CA ASP A 104 8.03 -9.82 1.24
C ASP A 104 9.56 -9.70 1.13
N GLN A 105 10.07 -9.08 0.07
CA GLN A 105 11.50 -8.75 -0.05
C GLN A 105 11.97 -7.83 1.08
N ILE A 106 11.21 -6.76 1.37
CA ILE A 106 11.56 -5.80 2.43
C ILE A 106 11.60 -6.45 3.81
N LEU A 107 10.70 -7.41 4.07
CA LEU A 107 10.60 -8.11 5.36
C LEU A 107 11.46 -9.38 5.44
N SER A 108 12.17 -9.76 4.37
CA SER A 108 12.88 -11.05 4.21
C SER A 108 14.13 -11.24 5.10
N ALA A 109 14.55 -10.21 5.83
CA ALA A 109 15.80 -10.16 6.60
C ALA A 109 17.09 -10.34 5.76
N GLU A 110 17.01 -10.20 4.44
CA GLU A 110 18.17 -10.17 3.55
C GLU A 110 18.93 -8.83 3.61
N ALA A 111 20.11 -8.80 3.00
CA ALA A 111 20.90 -7.57 2.89
C ALA A 111 20.18 -6.56 1.98
N ARG A 112 20.28 -5.27 2.32
CA ARG A 112 19.63 -4.18 1.60
C ARG A 112 19.93 -4.21 0.09
N ASP A 113 21.19 -4.38 -0.28
CA ASP A 113 21.60 -4.38 -1.69
C ASP A 113 20.93 -5.51 -2.48
N THR A 114 20.83 -6.71 -1.87
CA THR A 114 20.12 -7.86 -2.43
C THR A 114 18.62 -7.60 -2.57
N ILE A 115 18.00 -6.98 -1.56
CA ILE A 115 16.57 -6.60 -1.61
C ILE A 115 16.31 -5.65 -2.78
N VAL A 116 17.15 -4.62 -2.95
CA VAL A 116 17.00 -3.63 -4.03
C VAL A 116 17.18 -4.28 -5.40
N GLU A 117 18.17 -5.15 -5.56
CA GLU A 117 18.41 -5.89 -6.80
C GLU A 117 17.23 -6.81 -7.17
N ASN A 118 16.74 -7.62 -6.22
CA ASN A 118 15.59 -8.50 -6.41
C ASN A 118 14.32 -7.73 -6.81
N ILE A 119 14.08 -6.58 -6.17
CA ILE A 119 12.95 -5.70 -6.50
C ILE A 119 13.11 -5.16 -7.92
N ALA A 120 14.29 -4.68 -8.31
CA ALA A 120 14.54 -4.13 -9.63
C ALA A 120 14.35 -5.18 -10.75
N GLU A 121 14.89 -6.39 -10.57
CA GLU A 121 14.72 -7.51 -11.52
C GLU A 121 13.24 -7.88 -11.66
N TYR A 122 12.52 -8.03 -10.55
CA TYR A 122 11.11 -8.36 -10.56
C TYR A 122 10.26 -7.30 -11.25
N LEU A 123 10.49 -6.01 -10.98
CA LEU A 123 9.74 -4.91 -11.60
C LEU A 123 10.02 -4.82 -13.11
N SER A 124 11.25 -5.10 -13.53
CA SER A 124 11.62 -5.18 -14.95
C SER A 124 10.81 -6.24 -15.67
N LYS A 125 10.74 -7.45 -15.09
CA LYS A 125 9.91 -8.53 -15.60
C LYS A 125 8.42 -8.17 -15.65
N VAL A 126 7.90 -7.51 -14.61
CA VAL A 126 6.51 -7.02 -14.60
C VAL A 126 6.26 -6.02 -15.74
N GLY A 127 7.20 -5.11 -15.99
CA GLY A 127 7.14 -4.18 -17.11
C GLY A 127 7.05 -4.91 -18.45
N GLU A 128 7.93 -5.88 -18.68
CA GLU A 128 7.97 -6.70 -19.89
C GLU A 128 6.69 -7.52 -20.09
N ASP A 129 6.20 -8.20 -19.05
CA ASP A 129 4.99 -9.03 -19.12
C ASP A 129 3.73 -8.20 -19.43
N VAL A 130 3.64 -6.98 -18.89
CA VAL A 130 2.53 -6.06 -19.15
C VAL A 130 2.59 -5.47 -20.55
N GLN A 131 3.78 -5.15 -21.07
CA GLN A 131 3.95 -4.64 -22.44
C GLN A 131 3.78 -5.75 -23.49
N GLY A 132 4.21 -6.98 -23.18
CA GLY A 132 4.06 -8.14 -24.04
C GLY A 132 2.64 -8.71 -24.09
N GLY A 133 1.74 -8.29 -23.18
CA GLY A 133 0.38 -8.81 -23.09
C GLY A 133 0.32 -10.25 -22.58
N ASN A 134 1.31 -10.68 -21.79
CA ASN A 134 1.45 -12.05 -21.29
C ASN A 134 0.56 -12.34 -20.06
N LEU A 135 -0.15 -11.33 -19.55
CA LEU A 135 -0.90 -11.41 -18.31
C LEU A 135 -2.40 -11.54 -18.56
N ALA A 136 -3.06 -12.35 -17.72
CA ALA A 136 -4.50 -12.57 -17.78
C ALA A 136 -5.29 -11.30 -17.42
N LEU A 137 -6.46 -11.11 -18.06
CA LEU A 137 -7.31 -9.92 -17.90
C LEU A 137 -7.70 -9.67 -16.43
N GLU A 138 -7.91 -10.73 -15.66
CA GLU A 138 -8.30 -10.68 -14.25
C GLU A 138 -7.29 -9.88 -13.41
N LYS A 139 -6.02 -9.85 -13.82
CA LYS A 139 -4.97 -9.08 -13.14
C LYS A 139 -5.18 -7.56 -13.24
N PHE A 140 -5.91 -7.12 -14.25
CA PHE A 140 -6.12 -5.70 -14.59
C PHE A 140 -7.48 -5.17 -14.10
N VAL A 141 -8.38 -6.04 -13.65
CA VAL A 141 -9.71 -5.63 -13.18
C VAL A 141 -9.61 -4.84 -11.89
N ILE A 142 -10.20 -3.65 -11.89
CA ILE A 142 -10.35 -2.79 -10.71
C ILE A 142 -11.80 -2.84 -10.26
N ASN A 143 -12.02 -2.97 -8.96
CA ASN A 143 -13.34 -3.07 -8.36
C ASN A 143 -13.62 -1.84 -7.49
N LYS A 144 -14.74 -1.14 -7.75
CA LYS A 144 -15.14 0.00 -6.91
C LYS A 144 -16.64 -0.01 -6.64
N GLN A 145 -16.98 0.19 -5.37
CA GLN A 145 -18.37 0.22 -4.91
C GLN A 145 -19.02 1.57 -5.22
N LEU A 146 -20.28 1.55 -5.63
CA LEU A 146 -21.11 2.74 -5.75
C LEU A 146 -21.69 3.14 -4.39
N THR A 147 -21.47 4.38 -3.97
CA THR A 147 -22.04 4.97 -2.75
C THR A 147 -23.34 5.74 -3.00
N LYS A 148 -23.62 6.09 -4.25
CA LYS A 148 -24.85 6.75 -4.72
C LYS A 148 -25.35 6.11 -6.01
N ALA A 149 -26.56 6.44 -6.44
CA ALA A 149 -27.01 5.98 -7.74
C ALA A 149 -26.12 6.60 -8.85
N PRO A 150 -25.82 5.89 -9.96
CA PRO A 150 -24.91 6.41 -10.99
C PRO A 150 -25.29 7.80 -11.54
N ASN A 151 -26.59 8.12 -11.53
CA ASN A 151 -27.12 9.39 -12.00
C ASN A 151 -26.99 10.55 -11.00
N GLU A 152 -26.64 10.27 -9.75
CA GLU A 152 -26.58 11.27 -8.66
C GLU A 152 -25.14 11.73 -8.35
N TYR A 153 -24.13 11.15 -9.00
CA TYR A 153 -22.77 11.65 -8.91
C TYR A 153 -22.66 12.99 -9.66
N PRO A 154 -22.02 14.02 -9.07
CA PRO A 154 -21.74 15.28 -9.78
C PRO A 154 -20.72 15.06 -10.91
N ASP A 155 -19.64 14.33 -10.65
CA ASP A 155 -18.49 14.22 -11.55
C ASP A 155 -18.45 12.91 -12.35
N LYS A 156 -19.58 12.47 -12.90
CA LYS A 156 -19.75 11.16 -13.58
C LYS A 156 -18.65 10.85 -14.61
N LYS A 157 -18.20 11.87 -15.36
CA LYS A 157 -17.19 11.75 -16.43
C LYS A 157 -15.75 11.55 -15.91
N SER A 158 -15.50 11.83 -14.64
CA SER A 158 -14.18 11.68 -14.00
C SER A 158 -14.04 10.38 -13.21
N LEU A 159 -15.13 9.62 -13.07
CA LEU A 159 -15.21 8.44 -12.23
C LEU A 159 -15.38 7.16 -13.09
N PRO A 160 -14.32 6.34 -13.26
CA PRO A 160 -14.35 5.14 -14.12
C PRO A 160 -15.53 4.20 -13.84
N HIS A 161 -15.66 3.78 -12.57
CA HIS A 161 -16.77 2.93 -12.10
C HIS A 161 -18.17 3.51 -12.31
N VAL A 162 -18.34 4.83 -12.29
CA VAL A 162 -19.64 5.48 -12.57
C VAL A 162 -19.89 5.51 -14.08
N HIS A 163 -18.86 5.77 -14.89
CA HIS A 163 -18.95 5.70 -16.34
C HIS A 163 -19.39 4.30 -16.81
N VAL A 164 -18.74 3.26 -16.31
CA VAL A 164 -19.09 1.86 -16.61
C VAL A 164 -20.48 1.50 -16.07
N ALA A 165 -20.86 1.97 -14.88
CA ALA A 165 -22.20 1.76 -14.33
C ALA A 165 -23.30 2.38 -15.22
N LEU A 166 -23.07 3.57 -15.79
CA LEU A 166 -24.02 4.21 -16.71
C LEU A 166 -24.14 3.41 -18.01
N TRP A 167 -23.02 2.90 -18.54
CA TRP A 167 -23.02 1.99 -19.69
C TRP A 167 -23.81 0.71 -19.37
N MET A 168 -23.60 0.08 -18.21
CA MET A 168 -24.35 -1.11 -17.78
C MET A 168 -25.85 -0.85 -17.76
N LYS A 169 -26.28 0.31 -17.23
CA LYS A 169 -27.70 0.72 -17.26
C LYS A 169 -28.24 0.89 -18.67
N SER A 170 -27.45 1.43 -19.60
CA SER A 170 -27.84 1.55 -21.02
C SER A 170 -28.02 0.20 -21.71
N LYS A 171 -27.41 -0.86 -21.17
CA LYS A 171 -27.57 -2.27 -21.59
C LYS A 171 -28.62 -3.02 -20.79
N ASN A 172 -29.51 -2.30 -20.09
CA ASN A 172 -30.58 -2.85 -19.25
C ASN A 172 -30.09 -3.76 -18.11
N LYS A 173 -28.81 -3.64 -17.69
CA LYS A 173 -28.32 -4.34 -16.48
C LYS A 173 -28.75 -3.58 -15.23
N LYS A 174 -29.12 -4.33 -14.19
CA LYS A 174 -29.44 -3.77 -12.88
C LYS A 174 -28.16 -3.25 -12.23
N VAL A 175 -28.20 -2.01 -11.75
CA VAL A 175 -27.11 -1.36 -11.02
C VAL A 175 -27.71 -0.55 -9.89
N ASN A 176 -27.39 -0.91 -8.65
CA ASN A 176 -27.90 -0.32 -7.43
C ASN A 176 -26.79 0.33 -6.60
N VAL A 177 -27.20 1.12 -5.61
CA VAL A 177 -26.28 1.64 -4.59
C VAL A 177 -25.75 0.46 -3.76
N GLY A 178 -24.45 0.45 -3.48
CA GLY A 178 -23.76 -0.64 -2.80
C GLY A 178 -23.18 -1.71 -3.74
N ASP A 179 -23.55 -1.71 -5.02
CA ASP A 179 -22.98 -2.64 -5.99
C ASP A 179 -21.51 -2.33 -6.27
N THR A 180 -20.70 -3.37 -6.46
CA THR A 180 -19.30 -3.26 -6.87
C THR A 180 -19.20 -3.36 -8.38
N ILE A 181 -18.63 -2.34 -9.01
CA ILE A 181 -18.50 -2.25 -10.46
C ILE A 181 -17.07 -2.63 -10.86
N PRO A 182 -16.88 -3.74 -11.60
CA PRO A 182 -15.60 -4.09 -12.17
C PRO A 182 -15.37 -3.28 -13.45
N TYR A 183 -14.15 -2.81 -13.64
CA TYR A 183 -13.74 -2.13 -14.87
C TYR A 183 -12.26 -2.34 -15.16
N VAL A 184 -11.89 -2.13 -16.43
CA VAL A 184 -10.51 -2.08 -16.92
C VAL A 184 -10.29 -0.78 -17.68
N ILE A 185 -9.06 -0.26 -17.68
CA ILE A 185 -8.68 0.93 -18.44
C ILE A 185 -8.06 0.49 -19.77
N CYS A 186 -8.61 0.97 -20.87
CA CYS A 186 -8.21 0.58 -22.21
C CYS A 186 -7.60 1.74 -22.98
N ASP A 187 -6.66 1.43 -23.86
CA ASP A 187 -6.29 2.31 -24.97
C ASP A 187 -7.28 2.03 -26.12
N ASP A 188 -8.21 2.96 -26.32
CA ASP A 188 -9.25 2.93 -27.34
C ASP A 188 -8.90 3.80 -28.55
N GLY A 189 -7.67 4.34 -28.60
CA GLY A 189 -7.20 5.28 -29.63
C GLY A 189 -7.78 6.69 -29.50
N SER A 190 -8.60 6.96 -28.49
CA SER A 190 -9.15 8.29 -28.22
C SER A 190 -8.20 9.13 -27.37
N THR A 191 -8.33 10.45 -27.49
CA THR A 191 -7.64 11.40 -26.59
C THR A 191 -8.46 11.68 -25.33
N LEU A 192 -9.43 10.83 -25.00
CA LEU A 192 -10.31 11.06 -23.86
C LEU A 192 -9.57 10.84 -22.53
N PRO A 193 -10.01 11.50 -21.45
CA PRO A 193 -9.49 11.25 -20.12
C PRO A 193 -9.63 9.77 -19.73
N MET A 194 -8.68 9.27 -18.95
CA MET A 194 -8.63 7.86 -18.48
C MET A 194 -9.98 7.35 -17.94
N ALA A 195 -10.71 8.17 -17.19
CA ALA A 195 -12.00 7.78 -16.62
C ALA A 195 -13.09 7.48 -17.66
N GLN A 196 -12.98 8.05 -18.85
CA GLN A 196 -13.90 7.81 -19.98
C GLN A 196 -13.41 6.68 -20.88
N ARG A 197 -12.17 6.21 -20.69
CA ARG A 197 -11.61 5.02 -21.34
C ARG A 197 -11.71 3.77 -20.45
N ALA A 198 -12.68 3.78 -19.55
CA ALA A 198 -12.97 2.70 -18.62
C ALA A 198 -14.08 1.82 -19.19
N TYR A 199 -13.82 0.52 -19.29
CA TYR A 199 -14.72 -0.45 -19.89
C TYR A 199 -15.04 -1.58 -18.93
N HIS A 200 -16.24 -2.16 -19.06
CA HIS A 200 -16.60 -3.36 -18.33
C HIS A 200 -15.79 -4.56 -18.88
N PRO A 201 -15.32 -5.52 -18.06
CA PRO A 201 -14.55 -6.67 -18.56
C PRO A 201 -15.25 -7.48 -19.66
N GLU A 202 -16.57 -7.64 -19.56
CA GLU A 202 -17.39 -8.28 -20.61
C GLU A 202 -17.42 -7.48 -21.93
N GLU A 203 -17.38 -6.15 -21.86
CA GLU A 203 -17.32 -5.32 -23.07
C GLU A 203 -15.95 -5.43 -23.74
N PHE A 204 -14.89 -5.42 -22.93
CA PHE A 204 -13.52 -5.66 -23.40
C PHE A 204 -13.39 -7.01 -24.10
N LEU A 205 -13.86 -8.10 -23.48
CA LEU A 205 -13.78 -9.46 -24.06
C LEU A 205 -14.58 -9.64 -25.37
N ARG A 206 -15.56 -8.77 -25.64
CA ARG A 206 -16.34 -8.81 -26.89
C ARG A 206 -15.77 -7.91 -27.98
N SER A 207 -14.83 -7.03 -27.65
CA SER A 207 -14.24 -6.11 -28.61
C SER A 207 -12.95 -6.67 -29.20
N GLU A 208 -12.81 -6.60 -30.52
CA GLU A 208 -11.55 -6.93 -31.21
C GLU A 208 -10.60 -5.73 -31.28
N THR A 209 -11.08 -4.53 -30.93
CA THR A 209 -10.34 -3.26 -31.11
C THR A 209 -9.76 -2.71 -29.81
N LEU A 210 -10.37 -3.03 -28.66
CA LEU A 210 -9.93 -2.52 -27.37
C LEU A 210 -8.67 -3.23 -26.90
N LYS A 211 -7.68 -2.46 -26.45
CA LYS A 211 -6.44 -2.97 -25.84
C LYS A 211 -6.30 -2.42 -24.44
N LEU A 212 -5.65 -3.16 -23.54
CA LEU A 212 -5.35 -2.65 -22.21
C LEU A 212 -4.36 -1.48 -22.29
N ASP A 213 -4.59 -0.44 -21.49
CA ASP A 213 -3.66 0.68 -21.39
C ASP A 213 -2.48 0.28 -20.48
N SER A 214 -1.48 -0.40 -21.04
CA SER A 214 -0.28 -0.84 -20.30
C SER A 214 0.40 0.30 -19.56
N LYS A 215 0.44 1.50 -20.15
CA LYS A 215 1.04 2.69 -19.53
C LYS A 215 0.28 3.09 -18.27
N TYR A 216 -1.06 3.09 -18.30
CA TYR A 216 -1.88 3.35 -17.11
C TYR A 216 -1.58 2.36 -15.99
N TYR A 217 -1.54 1.06 -16.27
CA TYR A 217 -1.32 0.07 -15.22
C TYR A 217 0.08 0.15 -14.61
N LEU A 218 1.11 0.37 -15.43
CA LEU A 218 2.47 0.55 -14.91
C LEU A 218 2.59 1.86 -14.11
N ALA A 219 2.13 2.98 -14.66
CA ALA A 219 2.33 4.31 -14.08
C ALA A 219 1.36 4.68 -12.95
N HIS A 220 0.14 4.13 -12.94
CA HIS A 220 -0.93 4.55 -12.03
C HIS A 220 -1.50 3.40 -11.18
N GLN A 221 -1.08 2.15 -11.43
CA GLN A 221 -1.42 1.01 -10.57
C GLN A 221 -0.17 0.47 -9.86
N VAL A 222 0.82 -0.03 -10.61
CA VAL A 222 2.01 -0.68 -10.00
C VAL A 222 2.94 0.33 -9.35
N HIS A 223 3.39 1.34 -10.11
CA HIS A 223 4.39 2.31 -9.67
C HIS A 223 4.03 3.00 -8.34
N PRO A 224 2.79 3.52 -8.12
CA PRO A 224 2.48 4.22 -6.88
C PRO A 224 2.47 3.30 -5.65
N VAL A 225 2.04 2.03 -5.82
CA VAL A 225 2.03 1.05 -4.72
C VAL A 225 3.45 0.71 -4.31
N VAL A 226 4.30 0.39 -5.28
CA VAL A 226 5.69 0.01 -5.05
C VAL A 226 6.52 1.17 -4.53
N SER A 227 6.36 2.37 -5.10
CA SER A 227 7.04 3.58 -4.64
C SER A 227 6.78 3.82 -3.15
N ARG A 228 5.51 3.82 -2.72
CA ARG A 228 5.17 4.04 -1.31
C ARG A 228 5.75 3.00 -0.35
N LEU A 229 5.94 1.75 -0.79
CA LEU A 229 6.57 0.71 0.01
C LEU A 229 8.09 0.91 0.12
N CYS A 230 8.71 1.43 -0.95
CA CYS A 230 10.15 1.63 -1.04
C CYS A 230 10.60 3.02 -0.56
N ASP A 231 9.68 3.98 -0.38
CA ASP A 231 9.98 5.34 0.11
C ASP A 231 10.95 5.41 1.32
N PRO A 232 10.85 4.56 2.36
CA PRO A 232 11.79 4.58 3.49
C PRO A 232 13.10 3.79 3.25
N ILE A 233 13.30 3.20 2.06
CA ILE A 233 14.44 2.33 1.76
C ILE A 233 15.50 3.09 0.98
N ASP A 234 16.64 3.32 1.61
CA ASP A 234 17.80 3.90 0.93
C ASP A 234 18.24 3.02 -0.25
N GLY A 235 18.61 3.65 -1.36
CA GLY A 235 19.01 2.95 -2.58
C GLY A 235 17.86 2.70 -3.56
N THR A 236 16.62 3.01 -3.15
CA THR A 236 15.48 3.10 -4.07
C THR A 236 14.97 4.52 -4.16
N ASP A 237 14.48 4.92 -5.34
CA ASP A 237 13.74 6.15 -5.50
C ASP A 237 12.61 5.97 -6.53
N SER A 238 11.67 6.91 -6.54
CA SER A 238 10.49 6.83 -7.41
C SER A 238 10.85 6.83 -8.90
N ALA A 239 11.94 7.47 -9.30
CA ALA A 239 12.42 7.51 -10.67
C ALA A 239 13.10 6.20 -11.08
N HIS A 240 13.85 5.57 -10.18
CA HIS A 240 14.45 4.25 -10.35
C HIS A 240 13.35 3.19 -10.53
N ILE A 241 12.31 3.20 -9.69
CA ILE A 241 11.16 2.30 -9.82
C ILE A 241 10.44 2.50 -11.16
N ALA A 242 10.28 3.75 -11.60
CA ALA A 242 9.71 4.05 -12.91
C ALA A 242 10.58 3.48 -14.04
N SER A 243 11.90 3.65 -13.96
CA SER A 243 12.85 3.10 -14.93
C SER A 243 12.78 1.57 -14.99
N CYS A 244 12.71 0.88 -13.85
CA CYS A 244 12.58 -0.58 -13.81
C CYS A 244 11.28 -1.04 -14.47
N LEU A 245 10.18 -0.31 -14.32
CA LEU A 245 8.91 -0.62 -14.98
C LEU A 245 8.90 -0.29 -16.50
N GLY A 246 10.00 0.24 -17.05
CA GLY A 246 10.07 0.69 -18.45
C GLY A 246 9.34 2.01 -18.72
N LEU A 247 9.15 2.84 -17.70
CA LEU A 247 8.56 4.19 -17.81
C LEU A 247 9.65 5.26 -17.91
N ASP A 248 9.30 6.44 -18.45
CA ASP A 248 10.20 7.60 -18.44
C ASP A 248 10.38 8.13 -17.00
N PRO A 249 11.60 8.12 -16.43
CA PRO A 249 11.85 8.56 -15.06
C PRO A 249 11.73 10.08 -14.87
N SER A 250 11.71 10.88 -15.94
CA SER A 250 11.76 12.35 -15.86
C SER A 250 10.62 12.95 -15.01
N GLY A 251 9.41 12.40 -15.13
CA GLY A 251 8.21 12.85 -14.41
C GLY A 251 8.13 12.42 -12.94
N TYR A 252 9.07 11.62 -12.45
CA TYR A 252 9.03 10.99 -11.12
C TYR A 252 10.07 11.53 -10.13
N ARG A 253 10.92 12.46 -10.56
CA ARG A 253 12.02 13.02 -9.76
C ARG A 253 11.57 13.98 -8.65
N SER A 254 10.29 14.35 -8.59
CA SER A 254 9.78 15.43 -7.73
C SER A 254 9.43 15.04 -6.28
N SER A 255 9.69 13.81 -5.83
CA SER A 255 9.25 13.34 -4.50
C SER A 255 10.21 13.66 -3.34
N ILE A 256 11.41 14.16 -3.60
CA ILE A 256 12.42 14.41 -2.53
C ILE A 256 11.98 15.54 -1.57
N ALA A 257 11.09 16.45 -1.98
CA ALA A 257 10.67 17.60 -1.16
C ALA A 257 9.73 17.27 0.02
N HIS A 258 9.18 16.05 0.11
CA HIS A 258 8.27 15.66 1.21
C HIS A 258 8.95 14.91 2.36
N LYS A 259 10.28 14.73 2.32
CA LYS A 259 11.04 14.03 3.38
C LYS A 259 10.99 14.79 4.72
N ASP A 260 11.05 16.13 4.69
CA ASP A 260 11.13 16.97 5.89
C ASP A 260 9.84 17.03 6.73
N GLU A 261 8.66 16.95 6.11
CA GLU A 261 7.37 16.94 6.86
C GLU A 261 7.08 15.59 7.51
N ASN A 262 7.59 14.49 6.94
CA ASN A 262 7.30 13.14 7.41
C ASN A 262 8.20 12.77 8.61
N ASP A 263 9.43 13.28 8.66
CA ASP A 263 10.33 13.15 9.83
C ASP A 263 9.77 13.88 11.07
N ALA A 264 9.15 15.06 10.88
CA ALA A 264 8.44 15.75 11.95
C ALA A 264 7.21 14.96 12.47
N LEU A 265 6.65 14.06 11.66
CA LEU A 265 5.51 13.22 12.01
C LEU A 265 5.91 11.87 12.63
N LEU A 266 7.15 11.42 12.39
CA LEU A 266 7.73 10.14 12.84
C LEU A 266 8.67 10.29 14.04
N GLY A 267 8.75 11.48 14.66
CA GLY A 267 9.44 11.69 15.93
C GLY A 267 10.80 12.40 15.85
N GLY A 268 11.09 13.12 14.76
CA GLY A 268 12.22 14.04 14.68
C GLY A 268 12.05 15.25 15.60
N GLU A 269 12.97 15.36 16.57
CA GLU A 269 13.21 16.43 17.56
C GLU A 269 12.08 17.44 17.83
N ALA A 270 11.47 17.30 19.01
CA ALA A 270 10.62 18.28 19.65
C ALA A 270 11.38 19.60 19.93
N GLN A 271 11.48 20.47 18.92
CA GLN A 271 11.86 21.88 19.09
C GLN A 271 11.03 22.84 18.22
N MET A 272 9.73 22.57 18.05
CA MET A 272 8.80 23.62 17.61
C MET A 272 7.90 24.02 18.78
N SER A 273 7.93 25.30 19.12
CA SER A 273 7.07 25.86 20.17
C SER A 273 5.62 25.90 19.71
N ASP A 274 4.67 25.77 20.65
CA ASP A 274 3.23 25.72 20.35
C ASP A 274 2.72 26.97 19.58
N GLU A 275 3.45 28.08 19.63
CA GLU A 275 3.13 29.31 18.88
C GLU A 275 3.36 29.18 17.36
N GLU A 276 4.25 28.29 16.92
CA GLU A 276 4.51 28.06 15.48
C GLU A 276 3.55 27.03 14.87
N ARG A 277 2.85 26.24 15.70
CA ARG A 277 1.96 25.17 15.25
C ARG A 277 0.59 25.67 14.78
N PHE A 278 0.23 26.92 15.08
CA PHE A 278 -1.11 27.49 14.84
C PHE A 278 -1.10 28.79 14.03
N LYS A 279 -0.16 28.95 13.08
CA LYS A 279 -0.24 29.95 12.01
C LYS A 279 -0.53 29.32 10.66
#